data_AF-A0A485A5V3-F1
#
_entry.id   AF-A0A485A5V3-F1
#
_cell.length_a   1.000
_cell.length_b   1.000
_cell.length_c   1.000
_cell.angle_alpha   90.00
_cell.angle_beta   90.00
_cell.angle_gamma   90.00
#
_symmetry.space_group_name_H-M   'P 1'
#
loop_
_entity.id
_entity.type
_entity.pdbx_description
1 polymer ?
#
loop_
_entity_poly.entity_id
_entity_poly.type
_entity_poly.pdbx_seq_one_letter_code
_entity_poly.pdbx_strand_id
1 'polypeptide(L)' 'MKEAVSENIMAGNVMSRRASYMYGNLLKPDAKGQVGAGLGTTTSAGTVTLIEPTNYITKTGPAGGY' A
#
# COMPACT_ATOMS: atom_id res chain seq x y z
N MET A 1 0.00 -6.89 -12.46
CA MET A 1 0.44 -5.61 -13.04
C MET A 1 -0.70 -4.62 -13.23
N LYS A 2 -1.76 -4.96 -13.99
CA LYS A 2 -2.85 -4.04 -14.34
C LYS A 2 -3.40 -3.23 -13.16
N GLU A 3 -3.91 -3.90 -12.13
CA GLU A 3 -4.54 -3.22 -10.98
C GLU A 3 -3.55 -2.41 -10.14
N ALA A 4 -2.36 -2.94 -9.85
CA ALA A 4 -1.35 -2.26 -9.04
C ALA A 4 -0.84 -0.95 -9.68
N VAL A 5 -0.84 -0.88 -11.01
CA VAL A 5 -0.47 0.33 -11.76
C VAL A 5 -1.67 1.25 -11.93
N SER A 6 -2.85 0.73 -12.27
CA SER A 6 -4.04 1.57 -12.48
C SER A 6 -4.53 2.25 -11.20
N GLU A 7 -4.47 1.55 -10.06
CA GLU A 7 -4.84 2.07 -8.74
C GLU A 7 -4.05 3.34 -8.42
N ASN A 8 -2.73 3.32 -8.63
CA ASN A 8 -1.87 4.46 -8.26
C ASN A 8 -1.87 5.61 -9.28
N ILE A 9 -2.39 5.41 -10.50
CA ILE A 9 -2.35 6.44 -11.55
C ILE A 9 -3.65 7.24 -11.63
N MET A 10 -4.83 6.59 -11.71
CA MET A 10 -6.08 7.31 -12.01
C MET A 10 -6.54 8.26 -10.89
N ALA A 11 -6.38 7.85 -9.63
CA ALA A 11 -6.74 8.67 -8.47
C ALA A 11 -5.54 8.96 -7.55
N GLY A 12 -4.31 8.69 -8.03
CA GLY A 12 -3.07 8.74 -7.26
C GLY A 12 -2.91 10.03 -6.45
N ASN A 13 -3.05 11.19 -7.08
CA ASN A 13 -2.87 12.48 -6.41
C ASN A 13 -3.84 12.69 -5.22
N VAL A 14 -5.12 12.39 -5.41
CA VAL A 14 -6.14 12.56 -4.35
C VAL A 14 -5.90 11.54 -3.23
N MET A 15 -5.58 10.30 -3.59
CA MET A 15 -5.32 9.24 -2.61
C MET A 15 -4.05 9.51 -1.81
N SER A 16 -2.95 9.92 -2.44
CA SER A 16 -1.70 10.30 -1.75
C SER A 16 -1.91 11.45 -0.78
N ARG A 17 -2.74 12.44 -1.15
CA ARG A 17 -3.06 13.54 -0.23
C ARG A 17 -3.88 13.06 0.96
N ARG A 18 -4.82 12.14 0.78
CA ARG A 18 -5.57 11.55 1.91
C ARG A 18 -4.68 10.66 2.78
N ALA A 19 -3.77 9.91 2.18
CA ALA A 19 -2.82 9.05 2.86
C ALA A 19 -1.90 9.83 3.82
N SER A 20 -1.50 11.07 3.48
CA SER A 20 -0.67 11.89 4.37
C SER A 20 -1.34 12.23 5.71
N TYR A 21 -2.67 12.32 5.73
CA TYR A 21 -3.43 12.49 6.97
C TYR A 21 -3.66 11.15 7.67
N MET A 22 -4.05 10.13 6.91
CA MET A 22 -4.34 8.79 7.45
C MET A 22 -3.14 8.17 8.17
N TYR A 23 -1.95 8.29 7.59
CA TYR A 23 -0.71 7.77 8.19
C TYR A 23 -0.01 8.79 9.09
N GLY A 24 -0.57 9.98 9.30
CA GLY A 24 -0.02 10.97 10.22
C GLY A 24 1.29 11.62 9.78
N ASN A 25 1.75 11.44 8.54
CA ASN A 25 3.07 11.89 8.04
C ASN A 25 3.36 13.40 8.22
N LEU A 26 2.34 14.21 8.53
CA LEU A 26 2.45 15.64 8.79
C LEU A 26 2.58 15.99 10.29
N LEU A 27 2.46 15.01 11.19
CA LEU A 27 2.55 15.19 12.63
C LEU A 27 3.93 14.75 13.16
N LYS A 28 4.42 15.42 14.19
CA LYS A 28 5.62 14.95 14.90
C LYS A 28 5.30 13.66 15.68
N PRO A 29 6.25 12.71 15.79
CA PRO A 29 6.09 11.56 16.66
C PRO A 29 6.24 11.97 18.13
N ASP A 30 5.11 12.07 18.84
CA ASP A 30 5.05 12.34 20.27
C ASP A 30 3.68 11.91 20.84
N ALA A 31 3.49 12.02 22.16
CA ALA A 31 2.27 11.58 22.85
C ALA A 31 0.99 12.34 22.47
N LYS A 32 1.10 13.52 21.84
CA LYS A 32 -0.01 14.34 21.32
C LYS A 32 -0.04 14.39 19.78
N GLY A 33 0.92 13.74 19.11
CA GLY A 33 1.10 13.69 17.68
C GLY A 33 0.92 12.27 17.13
N GLN A 34 1.74 11.88 16.15
CA GLN A 34 1.66 10.56 15.55
C GLN A 34 2.24 9.48 16.47
N VAL A 35 1.42 8.50 16.86
CA VAL A 35 1.82 7.35 17.70
C VAL A 35 1.81 6.01 16.94
N GLY A 36 1.35 6.00 15.70
CA GLY A 36 1.26 4.79 14.88
C GLY A 36 0.08 4.83 13.91
N ALA A 37 -0.05 3.82 13.05
CA ALA A 37 -1.19 3.61 12.15
C ALA A 37 -2.09 2.44 12.58
N GLY A 38 -1.86 1.86 13.77
CA GLY A 38 -2.60 0.71 14.30
C GLY A 38 -2.14 -0.63 13.71
N LEU A 39 -2.22 -0.80 12.38
CA LEU A 39 -1.74 -2.00 11.68
C LEU A 39 -0.20 -2.14 11.73
N GLY A 40 0.50 -1.01 11.83
CA GLY A 40 1.94 -0.89 11.95
C GLY A 40 2.32 0.54 12.40
N THR A 41 3.61 0.85 12.48
CA THR A 41 4.07 2.19 12.94
C THR A 41 3.72 3.28 11.93
N THR A 42 4.29 3.24 10.73
CA THR A 42 3.99 4.16 9.62
C THR A 42 4.49 3.56 8.30
N THR A 43 4.26 4.26 7.19
CA THR A 43 4.74 3.88 5.85
C THR A 43 6.14 4.44 5.58
N SER A 44 6.96 3.70 4.82
CA SER A 44 8.31 4.16 4.43
C SER A 44 8.25 5.25 3.36
N ALA A 45 9.18 6.22 3.44
CA ALA A 45 9.41 7.24 2.41
C ALA A 45 10.55 6.89 1.43
N GLY A 46 11.02 5.64 1.43
CA GLY A 46 12.06 5.15 0.52
C GLY A 46 11.60 4.98 -0.93
N THR A 47 12.51 4.56 -1.80
CA THR A 47 12.22 4.31 -3.23
C THR A 47 11.28 3.12 -3.41
N VAL A 48 10.13 3.35 -4.05
CA VAL A 48 9.19 2.30 -4.42
C VAL A 48 9.61 1.69 -5.76
N THR A 49 9.71 0.37 -5.85
CA THR A 49 10.04 -0.38 -7.08
C THR A 49 9.05 -1.51 -7.30
N LEU A 50 8.86 -1.92 -8.56
CA LEU A 50 7.99 -3.04 -8.92
C LEU A 50 8.64 -3.90 -10.02
N ILE A 51 8.74 -5.20 -9.78
CA ILE A 51 9.18 -6.20 -10.77
C ILE A 51 7.93 -6.96 -11.24
N GLU A 52 7.86 -7.29 -12.53
CA GLU A 52 6.73 -8.02 -13.09
C GLU A 52 6.60 -9.45 -12.53
N PRO A 53 5.40 -9.87 -12.09
CA PRO A 53 5.17 -11.26 -11.71
C PRO A 53 5.40 -12.19 -12.92
N THR A 54 6.19 -13.24 -12.72
CA THR A 54 6.45 -14.25 -13.75
C THR A 54 5.36 -15.33 -13.82
N ASN A 55 4.55 -15.45 -12.76
CA ASN A 55 3.45 -16.40 -12.68
C ASN A 55 2.26 -15.78 -11.96
N TYR A 56 1.05 -16.03 -12.46
CA TYR A 56 -0.19 -15.48 -11.91
C TYR A 56 -1.08 -16.59 -11.36
N ILE A 57 -1.59 -16.43 -10.14
CA ILE A 57 -2.59 -17.33 -9.57
C ILE A 57 -3.98 -16.81 -9.94
N THR A 58 -4.73 -17.58 -10.76
CA THR A 58 -6.01 -17.15 -11.32
C THR A 58 -7.23 -17.92 -10.81
N LYS A 59 -7.02 -18.96 -10.00
CA LYS A 59 -8.07 -19.82 -9.45
C LYS A 59 -7.74 -20.17 -8.00
N THR A 60 -8.77 -20.32 -7.19
CA THR A 60 -8.64 -20.77 -5.80
C THR A 60 -8.57 -22.30 -5.76
N GLY A 61 -7.51 -22.85 -5.16
CA GLY A 61 -7.33 -24.31 -4.96
C GLY A 61 -6.83 -25.07 -6.20
N PRO A 62 -6.36 -26.33 -6.02
CA PRO A 62 -5.92 -27.17 -7.12
C PRO A 62 -7.10 -27.76 -7.91
N ALA A 63 -6.99 -27.76 -9.24
CA ALA A 63 -7.82 -28.59 -10.11
C ALA A 63 -7.24 -30.02 -10.14
N GLY A 64 -7.39 -30.77 -9.06
CA GLY A 64 -6.85 -32.13 -8.98
C GLY A 64 -7.17 -32.79 -7.64
N GLY A 65 -8.04 -33.80 -7.69
CA GLY A 65 -8.24 -34.71 -6.59
C GLY A 65 -6.99 -35.54 -6.32
N TYR A 66 -6.61 -35.57 -5.05
CA TYR A 66 -6.25 -36.77 -4.32
C TYR A 66 -7.09 -36.80 -3.05
#